data_AF-A0AAD5UUS4-F1
#
_entry.id   AF-A0AAD5UUS4-F1
#
_cell.length_a   1.000
_cell.length_b   1.000
_cell.length_c   1.000
_cell.angle_alpha   90.00
_cell.angle_beta   90.00
_cell.angle_gamma   90.00
#
_symmetry.space_group_name_H-M   'P 1'
#
loop_
_entity.id
_entity.type
_entity.pdbx_description
1 polymer ?
#
loop_
_entity_poly.entity_id
_entity_poly.type
_entity_poly.pdbx_seq_one_letter_code
_entity_poly.pdbx_strand_id
1 'polypeptide(L)'
;MSSLFGVRKQLTFYGAYHSHPVNILIHITCVPLILWTAYVVGSYFPTPSFFPAVHHEINPYLVFDFKWPTVFAAIFISYYYTLEPFAAPNSWKYAAVIHVVCWIFQFIGHGVFEKRAPALLDNLIGALILAPFFVHIELLFHLGYNPQLRKDLRNDIGVEITRIRKIEGDKKRANANAKKQS
;
A
#
# COMPACT_ATOMS: atom_id res chain seq x y z
N MET A 1 -26.70 3.99 -26.13
CA MET A 1 -26.36 3.67 -24.73
C MET A 1 -26.62 4.91 -23.89
N SER A 2 -27.27 4.76 -22.74
CA SER A 2 -27.63 5.88 -21.86
C SER A 2 -26.39 6.69 -21.46
N SER A 3 -26.52 8.03 -21.40
CA SER A 3 -25.39 8.93 -21.06
C SER A 3 -24.84 8.73 -19.65
N LEU A 4 -25.56 8.01 -18.79
CA LEU A 4 -25.25 7.77 -17.39
C LEU A 4 -24.08 6.78 -17.18
N PHE A 5 -23.74 5.96 -18.17
CA PHE A 5 -22.61 5.01 -18.09
C PHE A 5 -21.50 5.33 -19.09
N GLY A 6 -21.63 6.42 -19.84
CA GLY A 6 -20.61 6.86 -20.78
C GLY A 6 -19.44 7.53 -20.07
N VAL A 7 -18.48 6.74 -19.58
CA VAL A 7 -17.33 7.22 -18.78
C VAL A 7 -16.64 8.43 -19.43
N ARG A 8 -16.30 8.33 -20.72
CA ARG A 8 -15.67 9.43 -21.46
C ARG A 8 -16.52 10.70 -21.45
N LYS A 9 -17.84 10.59 -21.61
CA LYS A 9 -18.78 11.72 -21.62
C LYS A 9 -18.89 12.35 -20.22
N GLN A 10 -18.99 11.52 -19.18
CA GLN A 10 -19.04 12.00 -17.80
C GLN A 10 -17.75 12.70 -17.38
N LEU A 11 -16.59 12.12 -17.68
CA LEU A 11 -15.28 12.72 -17.38
C LEU A 11 -15.03 13.99 -18.20
N THR A 12 -15.46 14.03 -19.47
CA THR A 12 -15.32 15.25 -20.30
C THR A 12 -16.19 16.38 -19.75
N PHE A 13 -17.45 16.08 -19.41
CA PHE A 13 -18.36 17.07 -18.82
C PHE A 13 -17.83 17.57 -17.46
N TYR A 14 -17.44 16.65 -16.57
CA TYR A 14 -16.96 17.02 -15.25
C TYR A 14 -15.61 17.75 -15.30
N GLY A 15 -14.72 17.34 -16.21
CA GLY A 15 -13.43 17.97 -16.45
C GLY A 15 -13.54 19.42 -16.96
N ALA A 16 -14.64 19.79 -17.62
CA ALA A 16 -14.88 21.16 -18.07
C ALA A 16 -14.93 22.18 -16.91
N TYR A 17 -15.32 21.74 -15.70
CA TYR A 17 -15.36 22.57 -14.49
C TYR A 17 -14.03 22.58 -13.71
N HIS A 18 -13.12 21.66 -14.03
CA HIS A 18 -11.91 21.39 -13.25
C HIS A 18 -10.66 21.40 -14.14
N SER A 19 -10.51 22.44 -14.97
CA SER A 19 -9.41 22.53 -15.94
C SER A 19 -8.19 23.32 -15.43
N HIS A 20 -8.36 24.19 -14.43
CA HIS A 20 -7.26 24.99 -13.89
C HIS A 20 -6.39 24.16 -12.92
N PRO A 21 -5.05 24.14 -13.05
CA PRO A 21 -4.17 23.24 -12.30
C PRO A 21 -4.25 23.43 -10.78
N VAL A 22 -4.44 24.67 -10.31
CA VAL A 22 -4.63 24.95 -8.87
C VAL A 22 -5.97 24.38 -8.37
N ASN A 23 -7.05 24.48 -9.17
CA ASN A 23 -8.34 23.93 -8.78
C ASN A 23 -8.30 22.39 -8.74
N ILE A 24 -7.59 21.78 -9.70
CA ILE A 24 -7.34 20.34 -9.74
C ILE A 24 -6.57 19.91 -8.48
N LEU A 25 -5.50 20.61 -8.11
CA LEU A 25 -4.72 20.30 -6.89
C LEU A 25 -5.59 20.38 -5.64
N ILE A 26 -6.38 21.46 -5.49
CA ILE A 26 -7.33 21.61 -4.39
C ILE A 26 -8.32 20.42 -4.37
N HIS A 27 -8.87 20.03 -5.52
CA HIS A 27 -9.83 18.91 -5.58
C HIS A 27 -9.17 17.57 -5.21
N ILE A 28 -7.97 17.30 -5.74
CA ILE A 28 -7.21 16.07 -5.43
C ILE A 28 -6.91 15.96 -3.94
N THR A 29 -6.69 17.07 -3.23
CA THR A 29 -6.43 17.07 -1.79
C THR A 29 -7.71 17.09 -0.96
N CYS A 30 -8.62 18.03 -1.22
CA CYS A 30 -9.77 18.29 -0.36
C CYS A 30 -10.91 17.29 -0.56
N VAL A 31 -11.18 16.82 -1.79
CA VAL A 31 -12.32 15.91 -2.02
C VAL A 31 -12.14 14.58 -1.28
N PRO A 32 -10.97 13.91 -1.29
CA PRO A 32 -10.77 12.71 -0.49
C PRO A 32 -10.93 12.94 1.02
N LEU A 33 -10.45 14.08 1.53
CA LEU A 33 -10.60 14.45 2.94
C LEU A 33 -12.07 14.70 3.31
N ILE A 34 -12.81 15.41 2.44
CA ILE A 34 -14.25 15.65 2.62
C ILE A 34 -15.00 14.31 2.63
N LEU A 35 -14.70 13.42 1.68
CA LEU A 35 -15.34 12.10 1.63
C LEU A 35 -15.01 11.26 2.88
N TRP A 36 -13.75 11.27 3.32
CA TRP A 36 -13.33 10.58 4.53
C TRP A 36 -14.04 11.12 5.78
N THR A 37 -14.05 12.44 5.97
CA THR A 37 -14.77 13.05 7.12
C THR A 37 -16.26 12.74 7.07
N ALA A 38 -16.89 12.74 5.89
CA ALA A 38 -18.29 12.35 5.75
C ALA A 38 -18.55 10.90 6.15
N TYR A 39 -17.63 9.97 5.83
CA TYR A 39 -17.72 8.58 6.29
C TYR A 39 -17.52 8.45 7.80
N VAL A 40 -16.58 9.18 8.38
CA VAL A 40 -16.40 9.22 9.84
C VAL A 40 -17.69 9.69 10.50
N VAL A 41 -18.26 10.82 10.07
CA VAL A 41 -19.54 11.33 10.61
C VAL A 41 -20.66 10.31 10.40
N GLY A 42 -20.76 9.72 9.20
CA GLY A 42 -21.76 8.70 8.88
C GLY A 42 -21.68 7.44 9.75
N SER A 43 -20.51 7.14 10.30
CA SER A 43 -20.32 6.01 11.24
C SER A 43 -20.94 6.25 12.62
N TYR A 44 -21.27 7.51 12.96
CA TYR A 44 -21.94 7.87 14.22
C TYR A 44 -23.47 7.94 14.08
N PHE A 45 -24.01 7.87 12.87
CA PHE A 45 -25.46 7.82 12.70
C PHE A 45 -26.04 6.50 13.24
N PRO A 46 -27.28 6.53 13.78
CA PRO A 46 -27.94 5.33 14.23
C PRO A 46 -27.98 4.27 13.13
N THR A 47 -27.53 3.06 13.47
CA THR A 47 -27.62 1.90 12.59
C THR A 47 -29.07 1.39 12.62
N PRO A 48 -29.77 1.32 11.48
CA PRO A 48 -31.12 0.77 11.45
C PRO A 48 -31.13 -0.70 11.88
N SER A 49 -32.20 -1.15 12.53
CA SER A 49 -32.32 -2.53 13.04
C SER A 49 -32.32 -3.61 11.94
N PHE A 50 -32.56 -3.23 10.69
CA PHE A 50 -32.50 -4.15 9.54
C PHE A 50 -31.09 -4.33 8.98
N PHE A 51 -30.10 -3.54 9.42
CA PHE A 51 -28.71 -3.79 9.03
C PHE A 51 -28.22 -5.06 9.72
N PRO A 52 -27.40 -5.88 9.04
CA PRO A 52 -26.80 -7.04 9.66
C PRO A 52 -25.87 -6.56 10.79
N ALA A 53 -26.01 -7.16 11.97
CA ALA A 53 -25.22 -6.84 13.16
C ALA A 53 -23.80 -7.45 13.06
N VAL A 54 -23.04 -7.02 12.05
CA VAL A 54 -21.65 -7.47 11.83
C VAL A 54 -20.73 -6.52 12.57
N HIS A 55 -20.02 -7.07 13.54
CA HIS A 55 -18.97 -6.42 14.31
C HIS A 55 -17.75 -7.34 14.35
N HIS A 56 -16.58 -6.81 14.00
CA HIS A 56 -15.33 -7.56 14.04
C HIS A 56 -14.19 -6.67 14.52
N GLU A 57 -13.64 -6.99 15.68
CA GLU A 57 -12.46 -6.34 16.23
C GLU A 57 -11.20 -7.00 15.68
N ILE A 58 -10.37 -6.24 14.96
CA ILE A 58 -9.08 -6.70 14.45
C ILE A 58 -7.99 -6.45 15.51
N ASN A 59 -8.03 -5.29 16.15
CA ASN A 59 -7.19 -4.92 17.30
C ASN A 59 -7.85 -3.73 18.06
N PRO A 60 -7.31 -3.29 19.22
CA PRO A 60 -7.92 -2.22 20.02
C PRO A 60 -8.12 -0.87 19.33
N TYR A 61 -7.49 -0.66 18.17
CA TYR A 61 -7.57 0.57 17.38
C TYR A 61 -8.26 0.36 16.02
N LEU A 62 -8.65 -0.86 15.68
CA LEU A 62 -9.22 -1.20 14.39
C LEU A 62 -10.40 -2.16 14.54
N VAL A 63 -11.59 -1.61 14.37
CA VAL A 63 -12.87 -2.31 14.45
C VAL A 63 -13.60 -2.14 13.13
N PHE A 64 -14.18 -3.22 12.64
CA PHE A 64 -15.13 -3.20 11.54
C PHE A 64 -16.56 -3.31 12.08
N ASP A 65 -17.37 -2.29 11.81
CA ASP A 65 -18.82 -2.30 12.03
C ASP A 65 -19.55 -2.15 10.69
N PHE A 66 -20.60 -2.94 10.49
CA PHE A 66 -21.50 -2.73 9.35
C PHE A 66 -22.43 -1.54 9.59
N LYS A 67 -22.11 -0.40 8.96
CA LYS A 67 -22.80 0.88 9.14
C LYS A 67 -23.04 1.59 7.80
N TRP A 68 -23.64 2.78 7.83
CA TRP A 68 -23.89 3.60 6.63
C TRP A 68 -22.65 3.76 5.71
N PRO A 69 -21.44 4.04 6.23
CA PRO A 69 -20.24 4.14 5.38
C PRO A 69 -19.96 2.85 4.59
N THR A 70 -20.24 1.68 5.17
CA THR A 70 -20.07 0.37 4.51
C THR A 70 -21.00 0.25 3.30
N VAL A 71 -22.25 0.69 3.43
CA VAL A 71 -23.23 0.70 2.33
C VAL A 71 -22.82 1.66 1.23
N PHE A 72 -22.44 2.90 1.58
CA PHE A 72 -21.97 3.88 0.61
C PHE A 72 -20.72 3.40 -0.13
N ALA A 73 -19.73 2.85 0.58
CA ALA A 73 -18.54 2.28 -0.01
C ALA A 73 -18.87 1.15 -1.01
N ALA A 74 -19.80 0.25 -0.66
CA ALA A 74 -20.23 -0.83 -1.56
C ALA A 74 -20.91 -0.30 -2.82
N ILE A 75 -21.74 0.75 -2.71
CA ILE A 75 -22.38 1.41 -3.87
C ILE A 75 -21.31 2.05 -4.77
N PHE A 76 -20.36 2.78 -4.20
CA PHE A 76 -19.27 3.40 -4.97
C PHE A 76 -18.40 2.36 -5.67
N ILE A 77 -17.98 1.30 -4.98
CA ILE A 77 -17.20 0.21 -5.57
C ILE A 77 -17.97 -0.44 -6.71
N SER A 78 -19.25 -0.77 -6.50
CA SER A 78 -20.10 -1.36 -7.54
C SER A 78 -20.24 -0.44 -8.75
N TYR A 79 -20.49 0.86 -8.51
CA TYR A 79 -20.55 1.86 -9.57
C TYR A 79 -19.26 1.93 -10.37
N TYR A 80 -18.10 2.06 -9.71
CA TYR A 80 -16.80 2.09 -10.39
C TYR A 80 -16.51 0.79 -11.16
N TYR A 81 -16.90 -0.37 -10.63
CA TYR A 81 -16.76 -1.65 -11.31
C TYR A 81 -17.62 -1.72 -12.60
N THR A 82 -18.76 -1.03 -12.65
CA THR A 82 -19.54 -0.90 -13.90
C THR A 82 -18.93 0.08 -14.91
N LEU A 83 -18.08 1.01 -14.46
CA LEU A 83 -17.38 1.96 -15.34
C LEU A 83 -16.09 1.38 -15.92
N GLU A 84 -15.38 0.53 -15.16
CA GLU A 84 -14.04 0.01 -15.49
C GLU A 84 -13.95 -0.73 -16.86
N PRO A 85 -14.88 -1.61 -17.25
CA PRO A 85 -14.83 -2.30 -18.55
C PRO A 85 -14.82 -1.34 -19.75
N PHE A 86 -15.36 -0.14 -19.56
CA PHE A 86 -15.49 0.89 -20.60
C PHE A 86 -14.42 1.99 -20.48
N ALA A 87 -13.81 2.16 -19.29
CA ALA A 87 -12.88 3.24 -19.01
C ALA A 87 -11.46 2.95 -19.51
N ALA A 88 -11.02 1.70 -19.50
CA ALA A 88 -9.64 1.39 -19.86
C ALA A 88 -9.43 -0.04 -20.41
N PRO A 89 -10.05 -0.41 -21.55
CA PRO A 89 -9.57 -1.59 -22.27
C PRO A 89 -8.09 -1.33 -22.62
N ASN A 90 -7.19 -2.14 -22.03
CA ASN A 90 -5.71 -2.14 -22.17
C ASN A 90 -4.84 -1.42 -21.11
N SER A 91 -5.37 -0.80 -20.05
CA SER A 91 -4.50 -0.19 -18.99
C SER A 91 -3.66 -1.24 -18.24
N TRP A 92 -4.18 -2.46 -18.09
CA TRP A 92 -3.49 -3.56 -17.41
C TRP A 92 -2.14 -3.91 -18.04
N LYS A 93 -1.96 -3.69 -19.36
CA LYS A 93 -0.68 -3.96 -20.06
C LYS A 93 0.41 -3.04 -19.55
N TYR A 94 0.11 -1.74 -19.43
CA TYR A 94 1.04 -0.76 -18.87
C TYR A 94 1.31 -1.04 -17.39
N ALA A 95 0.27 -1.37 -16.63
CA ALA A 95 0.43 -1.77 -15.22
C ALA A 95 1.33 -3.00 -15.06
N ALA A 96 1.16 -4.02 -15.92
CA ALA A 96 1.98 -5.23 -15.92
C ALA A 96 3.45 -4.93 -16.25
N VAL A 97 3.71 -4.07 -17.25
CA VAL A 97 5.09 -3.65 -17.58
C VAL A 97 5.73 -2.92 -16.39
N ILE A 98 5.04 -1.95 -15.80
CA ILE A 98 5.54 -1.20 -14.63
C ILE A 98 5.79 -2.16 -13.46
N HIS A 99 4.87 -3.09 -13.20
CA HIS A 99 4.98 -4.07 -12.14
C HIS A 99 6.24 -4.94 -12.29
N VAL A 100 6.48 -5.48 -13.49
CA VAL A 100 7.66 -6.31 -13.79
C VAL A 100 8.95 -5.50 -13.64
N VAL A 101 8.99 -4.28 -14.18
CA VAL A 101 10.17 -3.40 -14.08
C VAL A 101 10.49 -3.07 -12.62
N CYS A 102 9.47 -2.75 -11.81
CA CYS A 102 9.65 -2.50 -10.39
C CYS A 102 10.22 -3.74 -9.66
N TRP A 103 9.72 -4.94 -9.94
CA TRP A 103 10.27 -6.18 -9.36
C TRP A 103 11.73 -6.41 -9.74
N ILE A 104 12.09 -6.19 -11.01
CA ILE A 104 13.49 -6.29 -11.46
C ILE A 104 14.37 -5.36 -10.64
N PHE A 105 13.97 -4.09 -10.46
CA PHE A 105 14.74 -3.15 -9.65
C PHE A 105 14.82 -3.54 -8.17
N GLN A 106 13.74 -4.08 -7.59
CA GLN A 106 13.77 -4.59 -6.21
C GLN A 106 14.79 -5.73 -6.06
N PHE A 107 14.79 -6.69 -7.00
CA PHE A 107 15.76 -7.79 -6.97
C PHE A 107 17.20 -7.34 -7.22
N ILE A 108 17.41 -6.36 -8.10
CA ILE A 108 18.74 -5.72 -8.28
C ILE A 108 19.17 -5.04 -6.98
N GLY A 109 18.26 -4.31 -6.31
CA GLY A 109 18.44 -3.74 -4.97
C GLY A 109 19.03 -4.75 -4.00
N HIS A 110 18.33 -5.86 -3.83
CA HIS A 110 18.72 -6.93 -2.91
C HIS A 110 20.01 -7.66 -3.33
N GLY A 111 20.12 -8.06 -4.60
CA GLY A 111 21.23 -8.87 -5.08
C GLY A 111 22.54 -8.11 -5.27
N VAL A 112 22.47 -6.88 -5.78
CA VAL A 112 23.66 -6.09 -6.16
C VAL A 112 24.09 -5.15 -5.03
N PHE A 113 23.16 -4.35 -4.50
CA PHE A 113 23.49 -3.32 -3.51
C PHE A 113 23.56 -3.91 -2.11
N GLU A 114 22.55 -4.67 -1.71
CA GLU A 114 22.52 -5.27 -0.38
C GLU A 114 23.32 -6.57 -0.27
N LYS A 115 23.54 -7.26 -1.40
CA LYS A 115 24.19 -8.59 -1.47
C LYS A 115 23.53 -9.61 -0.53
N ARG A 116 22.21 -9.51 -0.35
CA ARG A 116 21.41 -10.33 0.56
C ARG A 116 20.12 -10.77 -0.12
N ALA A 117 19.61 -11.93 0.29
CA ALA A 117 18.32 -12.41 -0.19
C ALA A 117 17.19 -11.42 0.19
N PRO A 118 16.15 -11.28 -0.65
CA PRO A 118 15.00 -10.47 -0.29
C PRO A 118 14.19 -11.12 0.84
N ALA A 119 13.72 -10.32 1.79
CA ALA A 119 13.00 -10.78 2.98
C ALA A 119 11.71 -11.57 2.66
N LEU A 120 11.16 -11.42 1.45
CA LEU A 120 10.02 -12.19 0.96
C LEU A 120 10.27 -13.71 0.94
N LEU A 121 11.54 -14.14 0.86
CA LEU A 121 11.91 -15.56 0.88
C LEU A 121 11.91 -16.15 2.30
N ASP A 122 12.05 -15.30 3.32
CA ASP A 122 12.09 -15.72 4.72
C ASP A 122 10.71 -15.61 5.39
N ASN A 123 9.98 -14.52 5.11
CA ASN A 123 8.66 -14.26 5.67
C ASN A 123 7.82 -13.39 4.73
N LEU A 124 7.09 -14.03 3.81
CA LEU A 124 6.28 -13.34 2.80
C LEU A 124 5.23 -12.40 3.42
N ILE A 125 4.46 -12.88 4.41
CA ILE A 125 3.37 -12.10 5.03
C ILE A 125 3.96 -10.90 5.76
N GLY A 126 5.02 -11.11 6.56
CA GLY A 126 5.72 -10.03 7.23
C GLY A 126 6.30 -9.01 6.24
N ALA A 127 6.90 -9.46 5.14
CA ALA A 127 7.46 -8.58 4.12
C ALA A 127 6.37 -7.75 3.43
N LEU A 128 5.21 -8.34 3.10
CA LEU A 128 4.10 -7.62 2.47
C LEU A 128 3.49 -6.54 3.38
N ILE A 129 3.39 -6.82 4.68
CA ILE A 129 2.83 -5.87 5.65
C ILE A 129 3.84 -4.79 6.02
N LEU A 130 5.10 -5.18 6.28
CA LEU A 130 6.12 -4.26 6.78
C LEU A 130 6.74 -3.40 5.68
N ALA A 131 6.82 -3.85 4.43
CA ALA A 131 7.45 -3.06 3.37
C ALA A 131 6.78 -1.69 3.15
N PRO A 132 5.43 -1.58 3.06
CA PRO A 132 4.77 -0.28 2.98
C PRO A 132 4.99 0.60 4.21
N PHE A 133 4.95 0.00 5.41
CA PHE A 133 5.20 0.72 6.66
C PHE A 133 6.64 1.25 6.73
N PHE A 134 7.62 0.44 6.31
CA PHE A 134 9.02 0.82 6.24
C PHE A 134 9.26 1.99 5.29
N VAL A 135 8.69 1.94 4.08
CA VAL A 135 8.77 3.07 3.13
C VAL A 135 8.14 4.33 3.70
N HIS A 136 6.99 4.20 4.37
CA HIS A 136 6.31 5.33 4.99
C HIS A 136 7.15 5.98 6.10
N ILE A 137 7.69 5.19 7.03
CA ILE A 137 8.49 5.73 8.13
C ILE A 137 9.82 6.30 7.66
N GLU A 138 10.49 5.71 6.65
CA GLU A 138 11.71 6.27 6.05
C GLU A 138 11.45 7.62 5.38
N LEU A 139 10.29 7.79 4.72
CA LEU A 139 9.89 9.09 4.18
C LEU A 139 9.70 10.12 5.30
N LEU A 140 8.99 9.76 6.38
CA LEU A 140 8.82 10.63 7.54
C LEU A 140 10.16 11.00 8.18
N PHE A 141 11.07 10.04 8.33
CA PHE A 141 12.43 10.26 8.80
C PHE A 141 13.24 11.20 7.90
N HIS A 142 13.03 11.13 6.58
CA HIS A 142 13.63 12.09 5.64
C HIS A 142 13.07 13.50 5.81
N LEU A 143 11.80 13.62 6.19
CA LEU A 143 11.15 14.89 6.54
C LEU A 143 11.47 15.39 7.97
N GLY A 144 12.33 14.68 8.71
CA GLY A 144 12.77 15.08 10.05
C GLY A 144 11.92 14.56 11.21
N TYR A 145 10.97 13.65 10.95
CA TYR A 145 10.20 13.00 12.00
C TYR A 145 11.13 12.16 12.89
N ASN A 146 11.02 12.34 14.21
CA ASN A 146 11.69 11.54 15.27
C ASN A 146 13.15 11.11 14.95
N PRO A 147 14.12 12.05 14.94
CA PRO A 147 15.51 11.77 14.59
C PRO A 147 16.22 10.82 15.56
N GLN A 148 15.79 10.79 16.82
CA GLN A 148 16.33 9.87 17.83
C GLN A 148 15.96 8.43 17.51
N LEU A 149 14.68 8.15 17.24
CA LEU A 149 14.23 6.82 16.81
C LEU A 149 14.95 6.36 15.54
N ARG A 150 15.13 7.25 14.56
CA ARG A 150 15.89 6.93 13.34
C ARG A 150 17.33 6.53 13.66
N LYS A 151 18.00 7.25 14.57
CA LYS A 151 19.37 6.93 15.00
C LYS A 151 19.44 5.57 15.68
N ASP A 152 18.50 5.28 16.58
CA ASP A 152 18.46 4.03 17.33
C ASP A 152 18.21 2.84 16.38
N LEU A 153 17.22 2.93 15.49
CA LEU A 153 16.95 1.91 14.47
C LEU A 153 18.16 1.67 13.56
N ARG A 154 18.89 2.71 13.15
CA ARG A 154 20.10 2.55 12.33
C ARG A 154 21.21 1.82 13.06
N ASN A 155 21.36 2.04 14.37
CA ASN A 155 22.32 1.29 15.18
C ASN A 155 21.93 -0.19 15.26
N ASP A 156 20.65 -0.46 15.53
CA ASP A 156 20.12 -1.83 15.63
C ASP A 156 20.25 -2.59 14.30
N ILE A 157 19.95 -1.93 13.17
CA ILE A 157 20.17 -2.49 11.82
C ILE A 157 21.65 -2.85 11.61
N GLY A 158 22.58 -2.00 12.06
CA GLY A 158 24.03 -2.26 11.95
C GLY A 158 24.48 -3.48 12.76
N VAL A 159 23.97 -3.63 13.99
CA VAL A 159 24.20 -4.81 14.84
C VAL A 159 23.67 -6.06 14.15
N GLU A 160 22.44 -6.00 13.63
CA GLU A 160 21.79 -7.13 12.98
C GLU A 160 22.50 -7.57 11.69
N ILE A 161 22.93 -6.62 10.85
CA ILE A 161 23.72 -6.92 9.64
C ILE A 161 25.03 -7.65 10.02
N THR A 162 25.68 -7.23 11.10
CA THR A 162 26.91 -7.87 11.58
C THR A 162 26.64 -9.31 12.03
N ARG A 163 25.53 -9.53 12.75
CA ARG A 163 25.08 -10.86 13.16
C ARG A 163 24.83 -11.77 11.96
N ILE A 164 24.09 -11.29 10.96
CA ILE A 164 23.80 -12.03 9.72
C ILE A 164 25.08 -12.42 8.99
N ARG A 165 26.01 -11.47 8.80
CA ARG A 165 27.30 -11.74 8.13
C ARG A 165 28.13 -12.79 8.84
N LYS A 166 28.14 -12.78 10.18
CA LYS A 166 28.83 -13.80 10.98
C LYS A 166 28.23 -15.19 10.72
N ILE A 167 26.91 -15.32 10.78
CA ILE A 167 26.19 -16.59 10.53
C ILE A 167 26.49 -17.11 9.12
N GLU A 168 26.42 -16.25 8.10
CA GLU A 168 26.73 -16.64 6.72
C GLU A 168 28.18 -17.07 6.54
N GLY A 169 29.12 -16.36 7.17
CA GLY A 169 30.54 -16.70 7.15
C GLY A 169 30.83 -18.06 7.79
N ASP A 170 30.20 -18.35 8.93
CA ASP A 170 30.36 -19.62 9.64
C ASP A 170 29.75 -20.79 8.85
N LYS A 171 28.57 -20.59 8.23
CA LYS A 171 27.97 -21.57 7.31
C LYS A 171 28.90 -21.89 6.13
N LYS A 172 29.49 -20.86 5.50
CA LYS A 172 30.44 -21.05 4.38
C LYS A 172 31.69 -21.84 4.81
N ARG A 173 32.24 -21.54 5.99
CA ARG A 173 33.38 -22.28 6.56
C ARG A 173 33.05 -23.75 6.83
N ALA A 174 31.89 -24.02 7.44
CA ALA A 174 31.42 -25.38 7.70
C ALA A 174 31.28 -26.19 6.40
N ASN A 175 30.65 -25.61 5.37
CA ASN A 175 30.48 -26.26 4.08
C ASN A 175 31.82 -26.54 3.37
N ALA A 176 32.78 -25.63 3.46
CA ALA A 176 34.10 -25.82 2.89
C ALA A 176 34.88 -26.95 3.58
N ASN A 177 34.75 -27.08 4.91
CA ASN A 177 35.38 -28.16 5.66
C ASN A 177 34.75 -29.52 5.35
N ALA A 178 33.42 -29.59 5.25
CA ALA A 178 32.72 -30.81 4.88
C ALA A 178 33.15 -31.32 3.49
N LYS A 179 33.30 -30.42 2.51
CA LYS A 179 33.77 -30.77 1.16
C LYS A 179 35.23 -31.22 1.09
N LYS A 180 36.07 -30.84 2.07
CA LYS A 180 37.45 -31.33 2.17
C LYS A 180 37.55 -32.72 2.79
N GLN A 181 36.51 -33.16 3.48
CA GLN A 181 36.46 -34.47 4.17
C GLN A 181 35.72 -35.54 3.35
N SER A 182 35.09 -35.15 2.23
CA SER A 182 34.48 -36.03 1.21
C SER A 182 35.42 -36.29 0.05
#